data_AF-A0A967CX75-F1
#
_entry.id   AF-A0A967CX75-F1
#
_cell.length_a   1.000
_cell.length_b   1.000
_cell.length_c   1.000
_cell.angle_alpha   90.00
_cell.angle_beta   90.00
_cell.angle_gamma   90.00
#
_symmetry.space_group_name_H-M   'P 1'
#
loop_
_entity.id
_entity.type
_entity.pdbx_description
1 polymer ?
#
loop_
_entity_poly.entity_id
_entity_poly.type
_entity_poly.pdbx_seq_one_letter_code
_entity_poly.pdbx_strand_id
1 'polypeptide(L)'
;KNCLNSVNKAKLKNNVYYLDKSSFVKATAKSFDYAILEKVKEINAIKLDIPWSDLGSWKEILKMYDKNKNKYIKKKNIYYRPWGRYTNLFEGKDFLIKELYVKPKGILSLQKHHHRAEHWLVTKGKPLITLNNDKFKMSPNKHIFIPLEAIHRIQNHGKVPVKIIEAQVGSILKETDIVRYEDVYGRVN
;
A
#
# COMPACT_ATOMS: atom_id res chain seq x y z
N LYS A 1 9.18 34.16 -0.82
CA LYS A 1 10.32 34.61 -1.65
C LYS A 1 10.77 33.54 -2.65
N ASN A 2 11.16 32.34 -2.22
CA ASN A 2 11.65 31.29 -3.13
C ASN A 2 10.57 30.74 -4.09
N CYS A 3 9.33 30.55 -3.64
CA CYS A 3 8.21 30.14 -4.52
C CYS A 3 7.97 31.16 -5.65
N LEU A 4 7.90 32.45 -5.30
CA LEU A 4 7.71 33.53 -6.27
C LEU A 4 8.86 33.59 -7.29
N ASN A 5 10.10 33.47 -6.83
CA ASN A 5 11.27 33.42 -7.72
C ASN A 5 11.22 32.21 -8.67
N SER A 6 10.74 31.07 -8.18
CA SER A 6 10.61 29.85 -8.98
C SER A 6 9.59 29.99 -10.10
N VAL A 7 8.48 30.68 -9.83
CA VAL A 7 7.44 31.00 -10.82
C VAL A 7 7.92 32.07 -11.79
N ASN A 8 8.52 33.16 -11.31
CA ASN A 8 8.98 34.26 -12.17
C ASN A 8 10.09 33.84 -13.14
N LYS A 9 10.90 32.85 -12.75
CA LYS A 9 11.96 32.26 -13.59
C LYS A 9 11.49 31.01 -14.34
N ALA A 10 10.20 30.68 -14.30
CA ALA A 10 9.66 29.51 -14.97
C ALA A 10 9.72 29.67 -16.49
N LYS A 11 9.86 28.56 -17.19
CA LYS A 11 9.80 28.51 -18.66
C LYS A 11 8.48 27.90 -19.08
N LEU A 12 7.76 28.57 -19.97
CA LEU A 12 6.54 28.02 -20.57
C LEU A 12 6.91 27.27 -21.86
N LYS A 13 6.54 26.00 -21.96
CA LYS A 13 6.69 25.20 -23.19
C LYS A 13 5.51 24.26 -23.32
N ASN A 14 4.88 24.20 -24.49
CA ASN A 14 3.73 23.33 -24.78
C ASN A 14 2.60 23.43 -23.73
N ASN A 15 2.26 24.65 -23.30
CA ASN A 15 1.26 24.91 -22.26
C ASN A 15 1.59 24.30 -20.87
N VAL A 16 2.87 24.00 -20.62
CA VAL A 16 3.37 23.50 -19.34
C VAL A 16 4.36 24.52 -18.77
N TYR A 17 4.14 24.92 -17.51
CA TYR A 17 5.06 25.76 -16.75
C TYR A 17 6.14 24.89 -16.10
N TYR A 18 7.39 25.08 -16.52
CA TYR A 18 8.56 24.46 -15.92
C TYR A 18 9.19 25.43 -14.93
N LEU A 19 8.91 25.22 -13.64
CA LEU A 19 9.42 26.04 -12.55
C LEU A 19 10.96 26.01 -12.48
N ASP A 20 11.58 27.12 -12.09
CA ASP A 20 13.04 27.16 -11.89
C ASP A 20 13.45 26.27 -10.72
N LYS A 21 14.24 25.23 -11.02
CA LYS A 21 14.68 24.19 -10.08
C LYS A 21 15.48 24.77 -8.92
N SER A 22 16.38 25.72 -9.18
CA SER A 22 17.30 26.26 -8.16
C SER A 22 16.55 27.02 -7.07
N SER A 23 15.51 27.76 -7.44
CA SER A 23 14.62 28.46 -6.52
C SER A 23 13.58 27.52 -5.90
N PHE A 24 13.08 26.54 -6.66
CA PHE A 24 12.07 25.59 -6.20
C PHE A 24 12.57 24.71 -5.04
N VAL A 25 13.79 24.17 -5.14
CA VAL A 25 14.38 23.31 -4.10
C VAL A 25 14.54 24.04 -2.76
N LYS A 26 14.68 25.37 -2.80
CA LYS A 26 14.77 26.22 -1.59
C LYS A 26 13.40 26.65 -1.05
N ALA A 27 12.31 26.28 -1.72
CA ALA A 27 10.96 26.61 -1.28
C ALA A 27 10.60 25.81 -0.03
N THR A 28 9.96 26.47 0.93
CA THR A 28 9.50 25.82 2.16
C THR A 28 8.26 24.98 1.85
N ALA A 29 8.31 23.68 2.14
CA ALA A 29 7.15 22.81 2.04
C ALA A 29 6.16 23.15 3.16
N LYS A 30 5.06 23.80 2.81
CA LYS A 30 3.93 24.10 3.70
C LYS A 30 2.66 23.55 3.05
N SER A 31 1.76 22.94 3.85
CA SER A 31 0.46 22.50 3.34
C SER A 31 -0.34 23.70 2.82
N PHE A 32 -1.21 23.44 1.84
CA PHE A 32 -2.10 24.47 1.32
C PHE A 32 -3.00 25.06 2.42
N ASP A 33 -3.50 24.20 3.32
CA ASP A 33 -4.35 24.58 4.44
C ASP A 33 -3.69 25.64 5.32
N TYR A 34 -2.46 25.36 5.76
CA TYR A 34 -1.69 26.27 6.62
C TYR A 34 -1.17 27.51 5.87
N ALA A 35 -0.75 27.32 4.62
CA ALA A 35 -0.14 28.41 3.84
C ALA A 35 -1.16 29.46 3.43
N ILE A 36 -2.38 29.02 3.06
CA ILE A 36 -3.44 29.81 2.44
C ILE A 36 -4.72 29.77 3.26
N LEU A 37 -5.39 28.62 3.39
CA LEU A 37 -6.78 28.56 3.90
C LEU A 37 -6.92 29.16 5.29
N GLU A 38 -6.04 28.83 6.24
CA GLU A 38 -6.09 29.34 7.62
C GLU A 38 -5.88 30.87 7.72
N LYS A 39 -5.29 31.50 6.70
CA LYS A 39 -4.98 32.93 6.71
C LYS A 39 -6.03 33.78 5.99
N VAL A 40 -6.89 33.15 5.20
CA VAL A 40 -7.91 33.83 4.42
C VAL A 40 -9.13 34.06 5.33
N LYS A 41 -9.54 35.33 5.45
CA LYS A 41 -10.70 35.72 6.27
C LYS A 41 -12.04 35.53 5.54
N GLU A 42 -12.02 35.59 4.22
CA GLU A 42 -13.20 35.51 3.37
C GLU A 42 -13.01 34.40 2.34
N ILE A 43 -13.72 33.29 2.51
CA ILE A 43 -13.67 32.14 1.62
C ILE A 43 -15.05 31.95 1.01
N ASN A 44 -15.14 32.13 -0.31
CA ASN A 44 -16.32 31.74 -1.08
C ASN A 44 -16.13 30.28 -1.53
N ALA A 45 -17.05 29.41 -1.13
CA ALA A 45 -17.04 28.01 -1.53
C ALA A 45 -18.41 27.62 -2.09
N ILE A 46 -18.40 26.77 -3.13
CA ILE A 46 -19.61 26.14 -3.64
C ILE A 46 -19.69 24.76 -3.00
N LYS A 47 -20.87 24.41 -2.48
CA LYS A 47 -21.11 23.05 -1.98
C LYS A 47 -20.87 22.06 -3.12
N LEU A 48 -19.83 21.26 -2.96
CA LEU A 48 -19.52 20.19 -3.89
C LEU A 48 -20.26 18.92 -3.43
N ASP A 49 -21.34 18.56 -4.12
CA ASP A 49 -22.13 17.34 -3.87
C ASP A 49 -21.86 16.30 -4.95
N ILE A 50 -20.62 15.81 -4.99
CA ILE A 50 -20.24 14.67 -5.82
C ILE A 50 -19.61 13.59 -4.95
N PRO A 51 -19.67 12.32 -5.35
CA PRO A 51 -18.90 11.27 -4.70
C PRO A 51 -17.41 11.60 -4.82
N TRP A 52 -16.81 12.06 -3.73
CA TRP A 52 -15.37 12.25 -3.64
C TRP A 52 -14.73 10.99 -3.07
N SER A 53 -13.74 10.46 -3.78
CA SER A 53 -12.89 9.39 -3.29
C SER A 53 -11.46 9.90 -3.23
N ASP A 54 -10.83 9.76 -2.07
CA ASP A 54 -9.39 9.99 -1.97
C ASP A 54 -8.67 8.90 -2.78
N LEU A 55 -8.02 9.30 -3.87
CA LEU A 55 -7.24 8.40 -4.74
C LEU A 55 -6.06 7.74 -4.00
N GLY A 56 -5.69 8.25 -2.81
CA GLY A 56 -4.69 7.64 -1.92
C GLY A 56 -5.27 6.68 -0.88
N SER A 57 -6.60 6.57 -0.75
CA SER A 57 -7.22 5.70 0.25
C SER A 57 -7.30 4.26 -0.23
N TRP A 58 -6.59 3.36 0.45
CA TRP A 58 -6.69 1.92 0.22
C TRP A 58 -8.14 1.41 0.24
N LYS A 59 -9.00 2.01 1.06
CA LYS A 59 -10.42 1.65 1.15
C LYS A 59 -11.15 1.92 -0.16
N GLU A 60 -10.86 3.05 -0.82
CA GLU A 60 -11.51 3.43 -2.08
C GLU A 60 -10.98 2.59 -3.24
N ILE A 61 -9.67 2.33 -3.28
CA ILE A 61 -9.05 1.40 -4.23
C ILE A 61 -9.73 0.03 -4.14
N LEU A 62 -10.00 -0.47 -2.94
CA LEU A 62 -10.67 -1.75 -2.75
C LEU A 62 -12.13 -1.76 -3.16
N LYS A 63 -12.89 -0.69 -2.90
CA LYS A 63 -14.26 -0.59 -3.40
C LYS A 63 -14.31 -0.67 -4.93
N MET A 64 -13.37 -0.03 -5.62
CA MET A 64 -13.26 -0.14 -7.07
C MET A 64 -12.90 -1.55 -7.53
N TYR A 65 -12.01 -2.22 -6.80
CA TYR A 65 -11.61 -3.60 -7.06
C TYR A 65 -12.77 -4.58 -6.87
N ASP A 66 -13.49 -4.52 -5.74
CA ASP A 66 -14.58 -5.45 -5.44
C ASP A 66 -15.74 -5.33 -6.43
N LYS A 67 -16.03 -4.12 -6.94
CA LYS A 67 -17.00 -3.92 -8.05
C LYS A 67 -16.60 -4.66 -9.33
N ASN A 68 -15.31 -4.84 -9.57
CA ASN A 68 -14.75 -5.39 -10.81
C ASN A 68 -14.06 -6.75 -10.60
N LYS A 69 -14.35 -7.43 -9.48
CA LYS A 69 -13.61 -8.61 -9.01
C LYS A 69 -13.45 -9.72 -10.07
N ASN A 70 -14.51 -9.97 -10.84
CA ASN A 70 -14.52 -11.00 -11.89
C ASN A 70 -13.58 -10.69 -13.07
N LYS A 71 -13.25 -9.41 -13.29
CA LYS A 71 -12.29 -8.99 -14.32
C LYS A 71 -10.85 -9.34 -13.93
N TYR A 72 -10.55 -9.24 -12.63
CA TYR A 72 -9.20 -9.38 -12.10
C TYR A 72 -8.89 -10.79 -11.58
N ILE A 73 -9.88 -11.53 -11.06
CA ILE A 73 -9.66 -12.91 -10.60
C ILE A 73 -9.84 -13.86 -11.77
N LYS A 74 -8.76 -14.53 -12.16
CA LYS A 74 -8.75 -15.59 -13.19
C LYS A 74 -8.15 -16.84 -12.57
N LYS A 75 -8.54 -18.04 -13.01
CA LYS A 75 -7.94 -19.28 -12.44
C LYS A 75 -6.40 -19.29 -12.48
N LYS A 76 -5.81 -18.69 -13.51
CA LYS A 76 -4.35 -18.62 -13.72
C LYS A 76 -3.57 -17.72 -12.75
N ASN A 77 -4.21 -16.78 -12.06
CA ASN A 77 -3.52 -15.88 -11.13
C ASN A 77 -3.80 -16.22 -9.65
N ILE A 78 -4.39 -17.39 -9.40
CA ILE A 78 -4.64 -17.93 -8.06
C ILE A 78 -3.59 -18.99 -7.75
N TYR A 79 -2.90 -18.84 -6.62
CA TYR A 79 -1.87 -19.74 -6.18
C TYR A 79 -2.22 -20.30 -4.80
N TYR A 80 -2.38 -21.62 -4.73
CA TYR A 80 -2.73 -22.30 -3.49
C TYR A 80 -1.48 -22.60 -2.65
N ARG A 81 -1.64 -22.52 -1.33
CA ARG A 81 -0.60 -22.82 -0.34
C ARG A 81 -1.23 -23.57 0.84
N PRO A 82 -0.45 -24.30 1.64
CA PRO A 82 -0.98 -25.01 2.81
C PRO A 82 -1.76 -24.12 3.80
N TRP A 83 -1.39 -22.84 3.94
CA TRP A 83 -2.07 -21.86 4.79
C TRP A 83 -3.31 -21.20 4.14
N GLY A 84 -3.58 -21.47 2.86
CA GLY A 84 -4.67 -20.84 2.11
C GLY A 84 -4.33 -20.59 0.65
N ARG A 85 -4.40 -19.33 0.20
CA ARG A 85 -4.03 -18.94 -1.16
C ARG A 85 -3.65 -17.48 -1.23
N TYR A 86 -2.93 -17.10 -2.27
CA TYR A 86 -2.86 -15.72 -2.72
C TYR A 86 -3.34 -15.58 -4.16
N THR A 87 -3.71 -14.37 -4.55
CA THR A 87 -4.14 -14.05 -5.91
C THR A 87 -3.45 -12.79 -6.36
N ASN A 88 -2.69 -12.86 -7.46
CA ASN A 88 -2.00 -11.70 -8.04
C ASN A 88 -3.02 -10.86 -8.82
N LEU A 89 -3.34 -9.67 -8.32
CA LEU A 89 -4.41 -8.83 -8.85
C LEU A 89 -3.92 -7.91 -9.96
N PHE A 90 -2.76 -7.29 -9.74
CA PHE A 90 -2.17 -6.34 -10.66
C PHE A 90 -0.66 -6.34 -10.51
N GLU A 91 0.05 -6.29 -11.63
CA GLU A 91 1.51 -6.29 -11.69
C GLU A 91 1.95 -5.14 -12.57
N GLY A 92 2.88 -4.33 -12.05
CA GLY A 92 3.59 -3.30 -12.80
C GLY A 92 5.09 -3.56 -12.77
N LYS A 93 5.87 -2.64 -13.32
CA LYS A 93 7.33 -2.77 -13.39
C LYS A 93 7.98 -2.95 -12.02
N ASP A 94 7.56 -2.14 -11.05
CA ASP A 94 8.19 -2.05 -9.72
C ASP A 94 7.18 -2.24 -8.57
N PHE A 95 5.98 -2.77 -8.87
CA PHE A 95 4.99 -3.09 -7.86
C PHE A 95 4.11 -4.29 -8.20
N LEU A 96 3.57 -4.95 -7.17
CA LEU A 96 2.66 -6.09 -7.29
C LEU A 96 1.58 -6.02 -6.21
N ILE A 97 0.32 -6.13 -6.61
CA ILE A 97 -0.84 -6.15 -5.72
C ILE A 97 -1.37 -7.58 -5.59
N LYS A 98 -1.56 -8.08 -4.37
CA LYS A 98 -2.08 -9.41 -4.07
C LYS A 98 -3.28 -9.36 -3.13
N GLU A 99 -4.23 -10.28 -3.31
CA GLU A 99 -5.18 -10.68 -2.26
C GLU A 99 -4.64 -11.94 -1.57
N LEU A 100 -4.34 -11.86 -0.28
CA LEU A 100 -4.07 -13.01 0.56
C LEU A 100 -5.37 -13.52 1.17
N TYR A 101 -5.61 -14.82 1.09
CA TYR A 101 -6.66 -15.53 1.81
C TYR A 101 -6.00 -16.54 2.75
N VAL A 102 -6.07 -16.28 4.05
CA VAL A 102 -5.51 -17.16 5.08
C VAL A 102 -6.65 -17.92 5.73
N LYS A 103 -6.66 -19.24 5.54
CA LYS A 103 -7.71 -20.11 6.09
C LYS A 103 -7.69 -20.06 7.64
N PRO A 104 -8.78 -20.43 8.32
CA PRO A 104 -8.75 -20.60 9.77
C PRO A 104 -7.58 -21.49 10.20
N LYS A 105 -6.84 -21.08 11.24
CA LYS A 105 -5.61 -21.74 11.71
C LYS A 105 -4.43 -21.74 10.73
N GLY A 106 -4.54 -21.04 9.59
CA GLY A 106 -3.44 -20.87 8.63
C GLY A 106 -2.35 -19.94 9.18
N ILE A 107 -1.09 -20.29 8.93
CA ILE A 107 0.09 -19.54 9.37
C ILE A 107 1.03 -19.38 8.18
N LEU A 108 1.43 -18.16 7.85
CA LEU A 108 2.47 -17.95 6.84
C LEU A 108 3.86 -18.20 7.46
N SER A 109 4.86 -18.46 6.61
CA SER A 109 6.25 -18.53 7.05
C SER A 109 6.69 -17.21 7.70
N LEU A 110 7.57 -17.30 8.70
CA LEU A 110 8.30 -16.13 9.19
C LEU A 110 9.35 -15.80 8.15
N GLN A 111 9.30 -14.61 7.60
CA GLN A 111 10.09 -14.27 6.42
C GLN A 111 10.54 -12.81 6.42
N LYS A 112 11.53 -12.51 5.59
CA LYS A 112 11.92 -11.14 5.23
C LYS A 112 12.16 -11.03 3.73
N HIS A 113 12.30 -9.78 3.27
CA HIS A 113 12.61 -9.44 1.88
C HIS A 113 13.75 -8.43 1.82
N HIS A 114 14.70 -8.59 0.91
CA HIS A 114 15.85 -7.68 0.79
C HIS A 114 15.60 -6.53 -0.18
N HIS A 115 14.70 -6.69 -1.15
CA HIS A 115 14.57 -5.77 -2.29
C HIS A 115 13.18 -5.17 -2.44
N ARG A 116 12.26 -5.47 -1.52
CA ARG A 116 10.89 -4.95 -1.55
C ARG A 116 10.37 -4.64 -0.16
N ALA A 117 9.59 -3.58 -0.08
CA ALA A 117 8.74 -3.28 1.05
C ALA A 117 7.30 -3.69 0.73
N GLU A 118 6.49 -3.82 1.76
CA GLU A 118 5.09 -4.20 1.61
C GLU A 118 4.15 -3.27 2.38
N HIS A 119 2.93 -3.12 1.89
CA HIS A 119 1.85 -2.47 2.60
C HIS A 119 0.68 -3.43 2.67
N TRP A 120 0.20 -3.71 3.88
CA TRP A 120 -0.89 -4.66 4.10
C TRP A 120 -2.10 -3.93 4.63
N LEU A 121 -3.25 -4.14 3.98
CA LEU A 121 -4.55 -3.74 4.49
C LEU A 121 -5.37 -4.97 4.86
N VAL A 122 -5.78 -5.07 6.13
CA VAL A 122 -6.70 -6.13 6.57
C VAL A 122 -8.11 -5.81 6.09
N THR A 123 -8.67 -6.64 5.21
CA THR A 123 -10.03 -6.45 4.67
C THR A 123 -11.05 -7.35 5.36
N LYS A 124 -10.61 -8.49 5.91
CA LYS A 124 -11.48 -9.42 6.67
C LYS A 124 -10.69 -10.15 7.75
N GLY A 125 -11.36 -10.44 8.87
CA GLY A 125 -10.80 -11.20 9.98
C GLY A 125 -9.88 -10.37 10.88
N LYS A 126 -9.24 -11.04 11.84
CA LYS A 126 -8.34 -10.41 12.82
C LYS A 126 -7.03 -11.19 12.88
N PRO A 127 -6.08 -10.97 11.95
CA PRO A 127 -4.81 -11.67 11.97
C PRO A 127 -3.98 -11.23 13.17
N LEU A 128 -3.15 -12.14 13.68
CA LEU A 128 -1.98 -11.80 14.47
C LEU A 128 -0.83 -11.54 13.48
N ILE A 129 -0.26 -10.35 13.57
CA ILE A 129 0.88 -9.92 12.76
C ILE A 129 2.12 -9.94 13.64
N THR A 130 3.19 -10.50 13.12
CA THR A 130 4.54 -10.32 13.66
C THR A 130 5.26 -9.32 12.77
N LEU A 131 5.88 -8.30 13.36
CA LEU A 131 6.78 -7.38 12.70
C LEU A 131 8.01 -7.18 13.60
N ASN A 132 9.16 -7.66 13.13
CA ASN A 132 10.38 -7.81 13.91
C ASN A 132 10.11 -8.54 15.23
N ASN A 133 10.24 -7.83 16.35
CA ASN A 133 10.04 -8.37 17.69
C ASN A 133 8.59 -8.21 18.20
N ASP A 134 7.78 -7.41 17.53
CA ASP A 134 6.43 -7.09 17.96
C ASP A 134 5.41 -8.07 17.39
N LYS A 135 4.45 -8.45 18.23
CA LYS A 135 3.31 -9.29 17.85
C LYS A 135 2.01 -8.64 18.30
N PHE A 136 1.13 -8.34 17.34
CA PHE A 136 -0.14 -7.67 17.65
C PHE A 136 -1.26 -8.09 16.71
N LYS A 137 -2.50 -8.00 17.18
CA LYS A 137 -3.69 -8.29 16.38
C LYS A 137 -4.11 -7.05 15.60
N MET A 138 -4.42 -7.21 14.32
CA MET A 138 -5.00 -6.15 13.51
C MET A 138 -6.50 -6.36 13.30
N SER A 139 -7.24 -5.25 13.28
CA SER A 139 -8.68 -5.25 12.93
C SER A 139 -8.88 -4.88 11.46
N PRO A 140 -10.03 -5.23 10.85
CA PRO A 140 -10.35 -4.80 9.50
C PRO A 140 -10.25 -3.28 9.32
N ASN A 141 -9.91 -2.85 8.11
CA ASN A 141 -9.64 -1.45 7.71
C ASN A 141 -8.40 -0.82 8.36
N LYS A 142 -7.61 -1.57 9.13
CA LYS A 142 -6.28 -1.16 9.57
C LYS A 142 -5.23 -1.62 8.58
N HIS A 143 -4.24 -0.77 8.36
CA HIS A 143 -3.11 -1.05 7.50
C HIS A 143 -1.79 -0.99 8.26
N ILE A 144 -0.78 -1.61 7.69
CA ILE A 144 0.59 -1.64 8.22
C ILE A 144 1.57 -1.59 7.07
N PHE A 145 2.66 -0.86 7.26
CA PHE A 145 3.81 -0.88 6.38
C PHE A 145 4.84 -1.86 6.92
N ILE A 146 5.37 -2.70 6.03
CA ILE A 146 6.44 -3.66 6.28
C ILE A 146 7.68 -3.12 5.57
N PRO A 147 8.65 -2.56 6.31
CA PRO A 147 9.88 -2.04 5.72
C PRO A 147 10.71 -3.14 5.05
N LEU A 148 11.65 -2.73 4.18
CA LEU A 148 12.66 -3.65 3.67
C LEU A 148 13.42 -4.29 4.84
N GLU A 149 13.80 -5.56 4.65
CA GLU A 149 14.53 -6.41 5.60
C GLU A 149 13.81 -6.73 6.92
N ALA A 150 12.62 -6.15 7.15
CA ALA A 150 11.84 -6.44 8.33
C ALA A 150 11.37 -7.90 8.33
N ILE A 151 11.56 -8.58 9.46
CA ILE A 151 11.09 -9.95 9.65
C ILE A 151 9.60 -9.88 9.97
N HIS A 152 8.76 -10.57 9.22
CA HIS A 152 7.32 -10.45 9.36
C HIS A 152 6.59 -11.78 9.14
N ARG A 153 5.37 -11.87 9.70
CA ARG A 153 4.49 -13.05 9.56
C ARG A 153 3.02 -12.67 9.73
N ILE A 154 2.15 -13.35 8.98
CA ILE A 154 0.69 -13.33 9.18
C ILE A 154 0.23 -14.67 9.77
N GLN A 155 -0.54 -14.61 10.85
CA GLN A 155 -1.15 -15.79 11.49
C GLN A 155 -2.65 -15.59 11.65
N ASN A 156 -3.44 -16.58 11.26
CA ASN A 156 -4.88 -16.60 11.51
C ASN A 156 -5.22 -17.65 12.58
N HIS A 157 -5.25 -17.27 13.85
CA HIS A 157 -5.67 -18.17 14.94
C HIS A 157 -7.19 -18.27 15.10
N GLY A 158 -7.97 -17.52 14.33
CA GLY A 158 -9.42 -17.46 14.41
C GLY A 158 -10.13 -18.64 13.75
N LYS A 159 -11.47 -18.63 13.87
CA LYS A 159 -12.38 -19.59 13.20
C LYS A 159 -12.87 -19.11 11.83
N VAL A 160 -12.66 -17.83 11.51
CA VAL A 160 -13.04 -17.22 10.23
C VAL A 160 -11.79 -16.93 9.38
N PRO A 161 -11.90 -16.96 8.04
CA PRO A 161 -10.76 -16.64 7.19
C PRO A 161 -10.35 -15.17 7.34
N VAL A 162 -9.04 -14.93 7.23
CA VAL A 162 -8.46 -13.60 7.11
C VAL A 162 -8.26 -13.28 5.62
N LYS A 163 -8.58 -12.05 5.24
CA LYS A 163 -8.21 -11.49 3.94
C LYS A 163 -7.36 -10.24 4.13
N ILE A 164 -6.27 -10.17 3.39
CA ILE A 164 -5.35 -9.03 3.38
C ILE A 164 -5.10 -8.65 1.93
N ILE A 165 -5.06 -7.36 1.67
CA ILE A 165 -4.58 -6.83 0.40
C ILE A 165 -3.16 -6.37 0.65
N GLU A 166 -2.24 -6.94 -0.11
CA GLU A 166 -0.81 -6.71 0.00
C GLU A 166 -0.35 -5.95 -1.24
N ALA A 167 0.32 -4.84 -1.04
CA ALA A 167 0.98 -4.10 -2.09
C ALA A 167 2.49 -4.14 -1.86
N GLN A 168 3.19 -4.77 -2.79
CA GLN A 168 4.62 -4.92 -2.78
C GLN A 168 5.22 -3.86 -3.70
N VAL A 169 6.27 -3.18 -3.25
CA VAL A 169 6.99 -2.18 -4.03
C VAL A 169 8.48 -2.44 -3.89
N GLY A 170 9.19 -2.55 -5.02
CA GLY A 170 10.61 -2.91 -5.01
C GLY A 170 11.12 -3.36 -6.37
N SER A 171 12.45 -3.52 -6.46
CA SER A 171 13.15 -3.92 -7.68
C SER A 171 13.04 -5.41 -7.99
N ILE A 172 12.84 -6.24 -6.96
CA ILE A 172 12.66 -7.69 -7.10
C ILE A 172 11.40 -8.09 -6.33
N LEU A 173 10.38 -8.55 -7.08
CA LEU A 173 9.07 -8.92 -6.52
C LEU A 173 8.81 -10.44 -6.53
N LYS A 174 9.77 -11.21 -7.04
CA LYS A 174 9.70 -12.67 -7.17
C LYS A 174 9.92 -13.37 -5.82
N GLU A 175 9.51 -14.63 -5.72
CA GLU A 175 9.71 -15.44 -4.50
C GLU A 175 11.20 -15.67 -4.16
N THR A 176 12.13 -15.41 -5.08
CA THR A 176 13.57 -15.51 -4.85
C THR A 176 14.09 -14.49 -3.84
N ASP A 177 13.36 -13.41 -3.57
CA ASP A 177 13.72 -12.41 -2.54
C ASP A 177 13.25 -12.81 -1.13
N ILE A 178 12.61 -13.97 -0.98
CA ILE A 178 12.05 -14.41 0.29
C ILE A 178 13.09 -15.22 1.07
N VAL A 179 13.56 -14.67 2.19
CA VAL A 179 14.34 -15.43 3.17
C VAL A 179 13.38 -15.93 4.26
N ARG A 180 13.33 -17.25 4.47
CA ARG A 180 12.43 -17.91 5.43
C ARG A 180 13.22 -18.30 6.68
N TYR A 181 12.73 -17.88 7.84
CA TYR A 181 13.32 -18.20 9.15
C TYR A 181 12.62 -19.38 9.80
N GLU A 182 11.30 -19.47 9.64
CA GLU A 182 10.49 -20.53 10.21
C GLU A 182 9.33 -20.84 9.26
N ASP A 183 9.25 -22.07 8.76
CA ASP A 183 8.11 -22.58 7.99
C ASP A 183 7.55 -23.84 8.64
N VAL A 184 6.26 -23.79 9.00
CA VAL A 184 5.52 -24.93 9.56
C VAL A 184 5.24 -26.01 8.50
N TYR A 185 5.54 -25.72 7.22
CA TYR A 185 5.27 -26.61 6.09
C TYR A 185 6.54 -27.15 5.42
N GLY A 186 7.70 -27.07 6.08
CA GLY A 186 8.91 -27.77 5.65
C GLY A 186 9.57 -27.23 4.37
N ARG A 187 9.43 -25.94 4.04
CA ARG A 187 10.13 -25.29 2.91
C ARG A 187 11.38 -24.54 3.36
N VAL A 188 11.81 -24.73 4.60
CA VAL A 188 13.14 -24.32 5.07
C VAL A 188 14.04 -25.54 4.91
N ASN A 189 15.07 -25.41 4.08
CA ASN A 189 16.25 -26.26 4.12
C ASN A 189 17.32 -25.52 4.92
#